data_AF-M2RC88-F1
#
_entry.id   AF-M2RC88-F1
#
_cell.length_a   1.000
_cell.length_b   1.000
_cell.length_c   1.000
_cell.angle_alpha   90.00
_cell.angle_beta   90.00
_cell.angle_gamma   90.00
#
_symmetry.space_group_name_H-M   'P 1'
#
loop_
_entity.id
_entity.type
_entity.pdbx_description
1 polymer ?
#
loop_
_entity_poly.entity_id
_entity_poly.type
_entity_poly.pdbx_seq_one_letter_code
_entity_poly.pdbx_strand_id
1 'polypeptide(L)'
;MSKVTEQQTIINKTVDLIEKQIKGWGVLCQMINEGVQRFNDSNEVNEKEEQIIGLHALNERLEEMYHSMETAVNNTKSRILKLPIGNDSSVYQHYHHQCEMVEQIVKWYCIEWIVRDNLIQQLNHSISTIQVQELHDKWKNYSHNNEIQTMIDTLKTCRSFSGIVNKNLR
;
A
#
# COMPACT_ATOMS: atom_id res chain seq x y z
N MET A 1 -1.20 18.35 -27.89
CA MET A 1 -1.40 17.03 -27.24
C MET A 1 -2.63 17.12 -26.34
N SER A 2 -3.53 16.12 -26.38
CA SER A 2 -4.84 16.15 -25.71
C SER A 2 -4.71 16.06 -24.19
N LYS A 3 -5.31 16.97 -23.43
CA LYS A 3 -5.24 17.03 -21.94
C LYS A 3 -5.67 15.73 -21.26
N VAL A 4 -6.58 14.97 -21.87
CA VAL A 4 -7.04 13.63 -21.47
C VAL A 4 -5.88 12.61 -21.36
N THR A 5 -4.81 12.81 -22.13
CA THR A 5 -3.60 11.98 -22.02
C THR A 5 -2.74 12.36 -20.81
N GLU A 6 -2.86 13.58 -20.30
CA GLU A 6 -2.13 14.05 -19.12
C GLU A 6 -2.68 13.43 -17.82
N GLN A 7 -4.02 13.35 -17.63
CA GLN A 7 -4.61 12.64 -16.49
C GLN A 7 -4.12 11.18 -16.43
N GLN A 8 -4.21 10.45 -17.54
CA GLN A 8 -3.77 9.05 -17.58
C GLN A 8 -2.27 8.91 -17.30
N THR A 9 -1.46 9.85 -17.81
CA THR A 9 0.00 9.85 -17.53
C THR A 9 0.30 10.05 -16.05
N ILE A 10 -0.45 10.91 -15.36
CA ILE A 10 -0.30 11.12 -13.92
C ILE A 10 -0.67 9.83 -13.16
N ILE A 11 -1.80 9.20 -13.49
CA ILE A 11 -2.23 7.95 -12.84
C ILE A 11 -1.19 6.86 -13.04
N ASN A 12 -0.74 6.63 -14.28
CA ASN A 12 0.23 5.57 -14.58
C ASN A 12 1.53 5.76 -13.78
N LYS A 13 2.04 6.98 -13.67
CA LYS A 13 3.23 7.28 -12.85
C LYS A 13 3.04 6.95 -11.38
N THR A 14 1.83 7.20 -10.86
CA THR A 14 1.50 6.89 -9.46
C THR A 14 1.38 5.39 -9.25
N VAL A 15 0.77 4.67 -10.18
CA VAL A 15 0.68 3.20 -10.16
C VAL A 15 2.07 2.58 -10.19
N ASP A 16 2.97 3.05 -11.05
CA ASP A 16 4.36 2.56 -11.13
C ASP A 16 5.12 2.79 -9.82
N LEU A 17 4.93 3.96 -9.19
CA LEU A 17 5.51 4.26 -7.89
C LEU A 17 4.97 3.32 -6.82
N ILE A 18 3.65 3.15 -6.73
CA ILE A 18 3.01 2.26 -5.76
C ILE A 18 3.50 0.82 -5.95
N GLU A 19 3.52 0.31 -7.17
CA GLU A 19 3.99 -1.05 -7.45
C GLU A 19 5.45 -1.27 -7.01
N LYS A 20 6.31 -0.26 -7.16
CA LYS A 20 7.68 -0.31 -6.64
C LYS A 20 7.70 -0.40 -5.10
N GLN A 21 6.85 0.37 -4.43
CA GLN A 21 6.74 0.34 -2.96
C GLN A 21 6.19 -1.02 -2.48
N ILE A 22 5.20 -1.59 -3.16
CA ILE A 22 4.61 -2.90 -2.82
C ILE A 22 5.66 -4.01 -2.74
N LYS A 23 6.63 -4.02 -3.68
CA LYS A 23 7.71 -5.01 -3.65
C LYS A 23 8.60 -4.87 -2.41
N GLY A 24 8.93 -3.64 -2.01
CA GLY A 24 9.69 -3.39 -0.79
C GLY A 24 8.89 -3.72 0.47
N TRP A 25 7.57 -3.49 0.44
CA TRP A 25 6.67 -3.75 1.56
C TRP A 25 6.66 -5.23 1.94
N GLY A 26 6.53 -6.12 0.95
CA GLY A 26 6.55 -7.57 1.19
C GLY A 26 7.84 -8.05 1.86
N VAL A 27 8.99 -7.49 1.48
CA VAL A 27 10.29 -7.80 2.10
C VAL A 27 10.31 -7.38 3.56
N LEU A 28 9.87 -6.16 3.88
CA LEU A 28 9.83 -5.69 5.27
C LEU A 28 8.87 -6.52 6.12
N CYS A 29 7.72 -6.90 5.57
CA CYS A 29 6.75 -7.76 6.25
C CYS A 29 7.34 -9.15 6.58
N GLN A 30 8.11 -9.72 5.65
CA GLN A 30 8.82 -10.97 5.90
C GLN A 30 9.87 -10.82 7.02
N MET A 31 10.67 -9.75 6.98
CA MET A 31 11.68 -9.49 8.01
C MET A 31 11.05 -9.28 9.40
N ILE A 32 9.90 -8.61 9.47
CA ILE A 32 9.13 -8.47 10.71
C ILE A 32 8.65 -9.84 11.19
N ASN A 33 8.05 -10.65 10.31
CA ASN A 33 7.58 -11.98 10.68
C ASN A 33 8.73 -12.86 11.23
N GLU A 34 9.91 -12.81 10.62
CA GLU A 34 11.11 -13.51 11.07
C GLU A 34 11.63 -12.97 12.42
N GLY A 35 11.62 -11.65 12.61
CA GLY A 35 12.02 -11.02 13.88
C GLY A 35 11.09 -11.38 15.04
N VAL A 36 9.77 -11.42 14.79
CA VAL A 36 8.78 -11.86 15.78
C VAL A 36 8.99 -13.34 16.13
N GLN A 37 9.27 -14.18 15.14
CA GLN A 37 9.56 -15.60 15.41
C GLN A 37 10.83 -15.76 16.26
N ARG A 38 11.91 -15.03 15.95
CA ARG A 38 13.14 -15.03 16.77
C ARG A 38 12.88 -14.55 18.20
N PHE A 39 12.02 -13.55 18.39
CA PHE A 39 11.61 -13.12 19.72
C PHE A 39 10.91 -14.24 20.50
N ASN A 40 10.00 -14.97 19.85
CA ASN A 40 9.27 -16.08 20.48
C ASN A 40 10.17 -17.28 20.79
N ASP A 41 11.14 -17.56 19.94
CA ASP A 41 12.07 -18.70 20.10
C ASP A 41 13.18 -18.41 21.13
N SER A 42 13.49 -17.14 21.40
CA SER A 42 14.55 -16.76 22.34
C SER A 42 14.12 -16.93 23.80
N ASN A 43 15.07 -17.35 24.64
CA ASN A 43 14.95 -17.38 26.10
C ASN A 43 15.79 -16.29 26.78
N GLU A 44 16.61 -15.55 26.02
CA GLU A 44 17.53 -14.55 26.54
C GLU A 44 16.90 -13.16 26.47
N VAL A 45 16.94 -12.42 27.59
CA VAL A 45 16.35 -11.08 27.66
C VAL A 45 17.03 -10.11 26.71
N ASN A 46 18.36 -10.16 26.62
CA ASN A 46 19.14 -9.27 25.74
C ASN A 46 18.78 -9.49 24.26
N GLU A 47 18.67 -10.75 23.81
CA GLU A 47 18.27 -11.06 22.44
C GLU A 47 16.86 -10.55 22.13
N LYS A 48 15.93 -10.65 23.09
CA LYS A 48 14.57 -10.14 22.95
C LYS A 48 14.52 -8.61 22.82
N GLU A 49 15.30 -7.90 23.64
CA GLU A 49 15.43 -6.45 23.55
C GLU A 49 16.01 -6.03 22.19
N GLU A 50 17.05 -6.71 21.71
CA GLU A 50 17.62 -6.47 20.38
C GLU A 50 16.61 -6.72 19.25
N GLN A 51 15.80 -7.80 19.34
CA GLN A 51 14.74 -8.05 18.36
C GLN A 51 13.69 -6.93 18.37
N ILE A 52 13.25 -6.45 19.54
CA ILE A 52 12.26 -5.36 19.64
C ILE A 52 12.79 -4.09 18.97
N ILE A 53 14.04 -3.71 19.24
CA ILE A 53 14.68 -2.53 18.61
C ILE A 53 14.71 -2.70 17.09
N GLY A 54 15.13 -3.87 16.60
CA GLY A 54 15.16 -4.17 15.17
C GLY A 54 13.78 -4.14 14.52
N LEU A 55 12.75 -4.64 15.21
CA LEU A 55 11.36 -4.63 14.75
C LEU A 55 10.80 -3.20 14.65
N HIS A 56 11.07 -2.33 15.63
CA HIS A 56 10.68 -0.93 15.56
C HIS A 56 11.29 -0.24 14.33
N ALA A 57 12.58 -0.43 14.07
CA ALA A 57 13.22 0.14 12.89
C ALA A 57 12.62 -0.35 11.56
N LEU A 58 12.19 -1.62 11.50
CA LEU A 58 11.50 -2.14 10.32
C LEU A 58 10.09 -1.55 10.17
N ASN A 59 9.39 -1.32 11.28
CA ASN A 59 8.05 -0.73 11.29
C ASN A 59 8.06 0.75 10.91
N GLU A 60 9.04 1.53 11.37
CA GLU A 60 9.25 2.91 10.93
C GLU A 60 9.44 2.97 9.40
N ARG A 61 10.18 2.02 8.82
CA ARG A 61 10.32 1.94 7.35
C ARG A 61 9.01 1.60 6.64
N LEU A 62 8.14 0.78 7.25
CA LEU A 62 6.79 0.54 6.71
C LEU A 62 5.93 1.81 6.77
N GLU A 63 5.99 2.54 7.87
CA GLU A 63 5.30 3.82 8.04
C GLU A 63 5.74 4.85 6.98
N GLU A 64 7.04 5.01 6.77
CA GLU A 64 7.60 5.88 5.72
C GLU A 64 7.10 5.49 4.33
N MET A 65 7.08 4.19 4.02
CA MET A 65 6.58 3.68 2.73
C MET A 65 5.09 3.95 2.56
N TYR A 66 4.30 3.75 3.62
CA TYR A 66 2.87 4.06 3.64
C TYR A 66 2.63 5.55 3.36
N HIS A 67 3.29 6.44 4.11
CA HIS A 67 3.13 7.88 3.92
C HIS A 67 3.64 8.37 2.56
N SER A 68 4.67 7.72 2.00
CA SER A 68 5.12 7.97 0.63
C SER A 68 4.03 7.64 -0.39
N MET A 69 3.38 6.48 -0.25
CA MET A 69 2.26 6.09 -1.10
C MET A 69 1.07 7.04 -0.91
N GLU A 70 0.67 7.33 0.33
CA GLU A 70 -0.42 8.26 0.66
C GLU A 70 -0.21 9.64 0.04
N THR A 71 1.01 10.18 0.17
CA THR A 71 1.39 11.46 -0.44
C THR A 71 1.28 11.40 -1.96
N ALA A 72 1.72 10.32 -2.61
CA ALA A 72 1.60 10.15 -4.05
C ALA A 72 0.14 10.12 -4.50
N VAL A 73 -0.74 9.45 -3.76
CA VAL A 73 -2.18 9.39 -4.04
C VAL A 73 -2.83 10.76 -3.87
N ASN A 74 -2.59 11.45 -2.76
CA ASN A 74 -3.14 12.78 -2.51
C ASN A 74 -2.70 13.80 -3.57
N ASN A 75 -1.43 13.75 -3.98
CA ASN A 75 -0.90 14.57 -5.07
C ASN A 75 -1.55 14.23 -6.41
N THR A 76 -1.78 12.95 -6.69
CA THR A 76 -2.45 12.49 -7.92
C THR A 76 -3.86 13.01 -8.00
N LYS A 77 -4.65 12.82 -6.95
CA LYS A 77 -6.03 13.32 -6.84
C LYS A 77 -6.09 14.82 -7.02
N SER A 78 -5.26 15.57 -6.30
CA SER A 78 -5.19 17.04 -6.37
C SER A 78 -4.85 17.52 -7.79
N ARG A 79 -3.90 16.87 -8.46
CA ARG A 79 -3.50 17.25 -9.83
C ARG A 79 -4.58 16.93 -10.86
N ILE A 80 -5.22 15.78 -10.76
CA ILE A 80 -6.29 15.37 -11.68
C ILE A 80 -7.50 16.31 -11.57
N LEU A 81 -7.90 16.68 -10.34
CA LEU A 81 -9.02 17.59 -10.09
C LEU A 81 -8.76 19.02 -10.59
N LYS A 82 -7.50 19.46 -10.66
CA LYS A 82 -7.12 20.78 -11.18
C LYS A 82 -7.05 20.83 -12.70
N LEU A 83 -6.95 19.68 -13.37
CA LEU A 83 -6.95 19.64 -14.83
C LEU A 83 -8.36 19.94 -15.33
N PRO A 84 -8.52 20.78 -16.37
CA PRO A 84 -9.84 21.09 -16.92
C PRO A 84 -10.43 19.82 -17.52
N ILE A 85 -11.41 19.26 -16.82
CA ILE A 85 -12.28 18.22 -17.36
C ILE A 85 -13.28 18.98 -18.22
N GLY A 86 -13.42 18.63 -19.50
CA GLY A 86 -14.52 19.20 -20.30
C GLY A 86 -15.86 18.96 -19.61
N ASN A 87 -16.96 19.57 -20.08
CA ASN A 87 -18.30 19.40 -19.51
C ASN A 87 -18.85 17.94 -19.56
N ASP A 88 -18.01 16.96 -19.86
CA ASP A 88 -18.35 15.56 -19.97
C ASP A 88 -18.18 14.85 -18.62
N SER A 89 -19.31 14.58 -17.97
CA SER A 89 -19.40 13.83 -16.71
C SER A 89 -18.74 12.44 -16.78
N SER A 90 -18.66 11.81 -17.94
CA SER A 90 -18.09 10.47 -18.10
C SER A 90 -16.56 10.47 -18.02
N VAL A 91 -15.90 11.54 -18.49
CA VAL A 91 -14.45 11.74 -18.34
C VAL A 91 -14.10 11.89 -16.86
N TYR A 92 -14.90 12.67 -16.13
CA TYR A 92 -14.73 12.83 -14.68
C TYR A 92 -14.86 11.50 -13.95
N GLN A 93 -15.95 10.76 -14.20
CA GLN A 93 -16.21 9.46 -13.56
C GLN A 93 -15.09 8.45 -13.83
N HIS A 94 -14.56 8.40 -15.06
CA HIS A 94 -13.47 7.51 -15.44
C HIS A 94 -12.21 7.74 -14.60
N TYR A 95 -11.78 9.00 -14.45
CA TYR A 95 -10.57 9.31 -13.69
C TYR A 95 -10.81 9.31 -12.18
N HIS A 96 -12.01 9.65 -11.73
CA HIS A 96 -12.41 9.51 -10.33
C HIS A 96 -12.32 8.05 -9.88
N HIS A 97 -12.86 7.13 -10.66
CA HIS A 97 -12.82 5.71 -10.35
C HIS A 97 -11.39 5.16 -10.25
N GLN A 98 -10.51 5.55 -11.18
CA GLN A 98 -9.10 5.17 -11.09
C GLN A 98 -8.41 5.73 -9.84
N CYS A 99 -8.75 6.95 -9.41
CA CYS A 99 -8.25 7.50 -8.14
C CYS A 99 -8.76 6.70 -6.94
N GLU A 100 -10.04 6.29 -6.92
CA GLU A 100 -10.60 5.47 -5.84
C GLU A 100 -9.90 4.12 -5.72
N MET A 101 -9.58 3.47 -6.85
CA MET A 101 -8.81 2.22 -6.84
C MET A 101 -7.41 2.41 -6.25
N VAL A 102 -6.72 3.47 -6.65
CA VAL A 102 -5.39 3.81 -6.12
C VAL A 102 -5.46 4.11 -4.62
N GLU A 103 -6.47 4.85 -4.16
CA GLU A 103 -6.72 5.10 -2.73
C GLU A 103 -6.99 3.80 -1.97
N GLN A 104 -7.77 2.89 -2.55
CA GLN A 104 -8.10 1.62 -1.93
C GLN A 104 -6.87 0.72 -1.72
N ILE A 105 -5.96 0.68 -2.70
CA ILE A 105 -4.68 -0.04 -2.57
C ILE A 105 -3.91 0.48 -1.34
N VAL A 106 -3.75 1.80 -1.22
CA VAL A 106 -2.99 2.41 -0.12
C VAL A 106 -3.68 2.21 1.24
N LYS A 107 -5.02 2.22 1.30
CA LYS A 107 -5.76 1.93 2.53
C LYS A 107 -5.50 0.53 3.08
N TRP A 108 -5.35 -0.48 2.22
CA TRP A 108 -5.02 -1.82 2.71
C TRP A 108 -3.64 -1.89 3.33
N TYR A 109 -2.66 -1.18 2.76
CA TYR A 109 -1.32 -1.06 3.36
C TYR A 109 -1.32 -0.28 4.67
N CYS A 110 -2.16 0.75 4.80
CA CYS A 110 -2.38 1.42 6.09
C CYS A 110 -2.84 0.43 7.17
N ILE A 111 -3.85 -0.40 6.87
CA ILE A 111 -4.38 -1.36 7.83
C ILE A 111 -3.33 -2.41 8.18
N GLU A 112 -2.59 -2.92 7.19
CA GLU A 112 -1.50 -3.88 7.44
C GLU A 112 -0.43 -3.29 8.35
N TRP A 113 -0.01 -2.04 8.11
CA TRP A 113 0.95 -1.35 8.98
C TRP A 113 0.42 -1.19 10.41
N ILE A 114 -0.81 -0.70 10.60
CA ILE A 114 -1.43 -0.54 11.93
C ILE A 114 -1.43 -1.86 12.71
N VAL A 115 -1.75 -2.96 12.03
CA VAL A 115 -1.76 -4.30 12.63
C VAL A 115 -0.36 -4.74 13.07
N ARG A 116 0.66 -4.48 12.25
CA ARG A 116 2.06 -4.83 12.55
C ARG A 116 2.64 -3.94 13.64
N ASP A 117 2.37 -2.65 13.62
CA ASP A 117 2.77 -1.73 14.67
C ASP A 117 2.20 -2.18 16.02
N ASN A 118 0.90 -2.49 16.09
CA ASN A 118 0.28 -2.99 17.30
C ASN A 118 0.95 -4.28 17.81
N LEU A 119 1.28 -5.23 16.93
CA LEU A 119 2.03 -6.44 17.33
C LEU A 119 3.38 -6.07 17.97
N ILE A 120 4.11 -5.11 17.40
CA ILE A 120 5.43 -4.69 17.90
C ILE A 120 5.32 -3.93 19.22
N GLN A 121 4.33 -3.04 19.37
CA GLN A 121 4.04 -2.37 20.65
C GLN A 121 3.72 -3.40 21.74
N GLN A 122 3.00 -4.47 21.41
CA GLN A 122 2.67 -5.53 22.36
C GLN A 122 3.89 -6.35 22.80
N LEU A 123 4.84 -6.60 21.89
CA LEU A 123 6.15 -7.19 22.23
C LEU A 123 6.91 -6.33 23.25
N ASN A 124 6.92 -5.02 23.04
CA ASN A 124 7.61 -4.06 23.90
C ASN A 124 7.04 -4.01 25.34
N HIS A 125 5.74 -4.26 25.50
CA HIS A 125 5.05 -4.19 26.79
C HIS A 125 5.00 -5.53 27.58
N SER A 126 5.84 -6.51 27.24
CA SER A 126 5.98 -7.77 28.00
C SER A 126 4.69 -8.61 28.08
N ILE A 127 3.97 -8.70 26.98
CA ILE A 127 2.81 -9.60 26.85
C ILE A 127 3.28 -11.06 26.80
N SER A 128 2.43 -11.99 27.26
CA SER A 128 2.72 -13.42 27.22
C SER A 128 3.16 -13.87 25.82
N THR A 129 4.24 -14.66 25.71
CA THR A 129 4.69 -15.22 24.43
C THR A 129 3.59 -16.01 23.71
N ILE A 130 2.64 -16.59 24.46
CA ILE A 130 1.46 -17.26 23.91
C ILE A 130 0.56 -16.26 23.18
N GLN A 131 0.25 -15.12 23.80
CA GLN A 131 -0.58 -14.07 23.21
C GLN A 131 0.09 -13.41 22.00
N VAL A 132 1.41 -13.20 22.08
CA VAL A 132 2.22 -12.73 20.95
C VAL A 132 2.16 -13.71 19.79
N GLN A 133 2.34 -15.02 20.04
CA GLN A 133 2.28 -16.04 19.02
C GLN A 133 0.88 -16.14 18.38
N GLU A 134 -0.20 -16.07 19.17
CA GLU A 134 -1.57 -16.04 18.66
C GLU A 134 -1.82 -14.85 17.72
N LEU A 135 -1.33 -13.66 18.08
CA LEU A 135 -1.43 -12.48 17.24
C LEU A 135 -0.56 -12.60 15.99
N HIS A 136 0.66 -13.10 16.12
CA HIS A 136 1.56 -13.33 14.98
C HIS A 136 0.95 -14.32 13.99
N ASP A 137 0.41 -15.43 14.46
CA ASP A 137 -0.24 -16.44 13.61
C ASP A 137 -1.47 -15.90 12.90
N LYS A 138 -2.24 -15.03 13.56
CA LYS A 138 -3.39 -14.35 12.97
C LYS A 138 -2.98 -13.40 11.84
N TRP A 139 -1.86 -12.69 12.00
CA TRP A 139 -1.52 -11.56 11.12
C TRP A 139 -0.38 -11.83 10.15
N LYS A 140 0.41 -12.88 10.33
CA LYS A 140 1.56 -13.20 9.45
C LYS A 140 1.16 -13.41 7.98
N ASN A 141 -0.09 -13.84 7.76
CA ASN A 141 -0.68 -14.07 6.44
C ASN A 141 -1.71 -12.99 6.05
N TYR A 142 -1.85 -11.93 6.84
CA TYR A 142 -2.76 -10.84 6.51
C TYR A 142 -2.26 -10.13 5.25
N SER A 143 -3.01 -10.30 4.17
CA SER A 143 -2.62 -9.80 2.87
C SER A 143 -3.86 -9.64 1.98
N HIS A 144 -3.89 -8.56 1.21
CA HIS A 144 -4.86 -8.32 0.14
C HIS A 144 -4.17 -8.43 -1.24
N ASN A 145 -3.12 -9.26 -1.36
CA ASN A 145 -2.26 -9.29 -2.56
C ASN A 145 -3.05 -9.56 -3.84
N ASN A 146 -4.05 -10.45 -3.79
CA ASN A 146 -4.83 -10.80 -4.98
C ASN A 146 -5.70 -9.62 -5.43
N GLU A 147 -6.38 -8.97 -4.50
CA GLU A 147 -7.22 -7.82 -4.77
C GLU A 147 -6.39 -6.60 -5.21
N ILE A 148 -5.23 -6.39 -4.59
CA ILE A 148 -4.26 -5.35 -4.96
C ILE A 148 -3.76 -5.59 -6.38
N GLN A 149 -3.32 -6.81 -6.70
CA GLN A 149 -2.81 -7.13 -8.03
C GLN A 149 -3.89 -6.95 -9.10
N THR A 150 -5.12 -7.39 -8.82
CA THR A 150 -6.27 -7.20 -9.72
C THR A 150 -6.51 -5.72 -10.01
N MET A 151 -6.45 -4.85 -8.98
CA MET A 151 -6.60 -3.41 -9.17
C MET A 151 -5.43 -2.79 -9.93
N ILE A 152 -4.19 -3.20 -9.66
CA ILE A 152 -3.01 -2.75 -10.41
C ILE A 152 -3.12 -3.13 -11.88
N ASP A 153 -3.47 -4.38 -12.19
CA ASP A 153 -3.63 -4.87 -13.56
C ASP A 153 -4.74 -4.10 -14.28
N THR A 154 -5.86 -3.85 -13.59
CA THR A 154 -6.96 -3.03 -14.12
C THR A 154 -6.47 -1.60 -14.42
N LEU A 155 -5.77 -0.95 -13.49
CA LEU A 155 -5.22 0.40 -13.68
C LEU A 155 -4.20 0.47 -14.82
N LYS A 156 -3.38 -0.58 -15.00
CA LYS A 156 -2.41 -0.67 -16.10
C LYS A 156 -3.04 -0.90 -17.46
N THR A 157 -4.19 -1.57 -17.51
CA THR A 157 -4.94 -1.78 -18.76
C THR A 157 -5.87 -0.62 -19.11
N CYS A 158 -6.18 0.27 -18.16
CA CYS A 158 -6.94 1.50 -18.39
C CYS A 158 -6.24 2.39 -19.43
N ARG A 159 -6.99 2.75 -20.47
CA ARG A 159 -6.56 3.71 -21.50
C ARG A 159 -7.03 5.12 -21.14
N SER A 160 -6.41 6.12 -21.76
CA SER A 160 -6.96 7.47 -21.75
C SER A 160 -8.39 7.45 -22.29
N PHE A 161 -9.26 8.31 -21.75
CA PHE A 161 -10.67 8.33 -22.13
C PHE A 161 -10.89 8.48 -23.66
N SER A 162 -10.04 9.28 -24.32
CA SER A 162 -10.03 9.42 -25.78
C SER A 162 -9.72 8.12 -26.54
N GLY A 163 -8.92 7.23 -25.95
CA GLY A 163 -8.62 5.90 -26.49
C GLY A 163 -9.75 4.88 -26.31
N ILE A 164 -10.65 5.12 -25.34
CA ILE A 164 -11.86 4.31 -25.11
C ILE A 164 -12.94 4.71 -26.12
N VAL A 165 -13.23 6.00 -26.26
CA VAL A 165 -14.24 6.51 -27.20
C VAL A 165 -13.91 6.15 -28.65
N ASN A 166 -12.64 6.27 -29.08
CA ASN A 166 -12.24 5.92 -30.45
C ASN A 166 -12.33 4.42 -30.79
N LYS A 167 -12.35 3.54 -29.79
CA LYS A 167 -12.51 2.10 -30.01
C LYS A 167 -13.97 1.69 -30.22
N ASN A 168 -14.91 2.46 -29.65
CA ASN A 168 -16.35 2.24 -29.79
C ASN A 168 -16.93 2.90 -31.06
N LEU A 169 -16.10 3.61 -31.83
CA LEU A 169 -16.44 4.25 -33.11
C LEU A 169 -15.92 3.46 -34.35
N ARG A 170 -15.31 2.30 -34.14
CA ARG A 170 -14.88 1.36 -35.18
C ARG A 170 -15.70 0.08 -35.08
#